data_AF-A0A7V3JQH5-F1
#
_entry.id   AF-A0A7V3JQH5-F1
#
_cell.length_a   1.000
_cell.length_b   1.000
_cell.length_c   1.000
_cell.angle_alpha   90.00
_cell.angle_beta   90.00
_cell.angle_gamma   90.00
#
_symmetry.space_group_name_H-M   'P 1'
#
loop_
_entity.id
_entity.type
_entity.pdbx_description
1 polymer ?
#
loop_
_entity_poly.entity_id
_entity_poly.type
_entity_poly.pdbx_seq_one_letter_code
_entity_poly.pdbx_strand_id
1 'polypeptide(L)'
;MRKVFVLLALTAFLTPPLWAADASPAMPYNAILVGWDGAHRDHVKSLLKEGKLPNLQKLVAEGTLVDIDVTSGATDTKAGWTQILTGYRPEV
;
A
#
# COMPACT_ATOMS: atom_id res chain seq x y z
N MET A 1 -6.53 -54.68 1.75
CA MET A 1 -6.88 -53.64 0.76
C MET A 1 -7.98 -52.70 1.25
N ARG A 2 -9.15 -53.17 1.70
CA ARG A 2 -10.25 -52.31 2.22
C ARG A 2 -9.86 -51.34 3.35
N LYS A 3 -9.02 -51.76 4.30
CA LYS A 3 -8.55 -50.89 5.41
C LYS A 3 -7.57 -49.78 4.97
N VAL A 4 -6.79 -50.01 3.90
CA VAL A 4 -5.85 -49.01 3.34
C VAL A 4 -6.63 -47.92 2.59
N PHE A 5 -7.66 -48.32 1.84
CA PHE A 5 -8.56 -47.36 1.17
C PHE A 5 -9.35 -46.49 2.16
N VAL A 6 -9.80 -47.06 3.28
CA VAL A 6 -10.49 -46.28 4.34
C VAL A 6 -9.54 -45.27 4.99
N LEU A 7 -8.28 -45.64 5.24
CA LEU A 7 -7.30 -44.75 5.84
C LEU A 7 -6.93 -43.58 4.91
N LEU A 8 -6.77 -43.85 3.60
CA LEU A 8 -6.51 -42.82 2.58
C LEU A 8 -7.70 -41.87 2.35
N ALA A 9 -8.93 -42.39 2.42
CA ALA A 9 -10.13 -41.57 2.33
C ALA A 9 -10.29 -40.66 3.56
N LEU A 10 -9.92 -41.13 4.76
CA LEU A 10 -10.00 -40.33 5.99
C LEU A 10 -8.98 -39.19 6.03
N THR A 11 -7.78 -39.39 5.47
CA THR A 11 -6.76 -38.33 5.37
C THR A 11 -7.14 -37.21 4.39
N ALA A 12 -7.88 -37.52 3.33
CA ALA A 12 -8.32 -36.53 2.34
C ALA A 12 -9.41 -35.57 2.88
N PHE A 13 -10.12 -35.95 3.95
CA PHE A 13 -11.12 -35.09 4.61
C PHE A 13 -10.55 -34.24 5.76
N LEU A 14 -9.36 -34.56 6.29
CA LEU A 14 -8.72 -33.76 7.35
C LEU A 14 -7.73 -32.71 6.84
N THR A 15 -7.36 -32.74 5.56
CA THR A 15 -6.55 -31.68 4.97
C THR A 15 -7.45 -30.51 4.59
N PRO A 16 -7.33 -29.33 5.22
CA PRO A 16 -8.05 -28.16 4.74
C PRO A 16 -7.71 -27.94 3.27
N PRO A 17 -8.68 -27.55 2.43
CA PRO A 17 -8.41 -27.32 1.02
C PRO A 17 -7.28 -26.31 0.90
N LEU A 18 -6.27 -26.61 0.09
CA LEU A 18 -5.21 -25.67 -0.32
C LEU A 18 -5.77 -24.42 -1.03
N TRP A 19 -7.07 -24.41 -1.34
CA TRP A 19 -7.83 -23.28 -1.86
C TRP A 19 -8.74 -22.61 -0.84
N ALA A 20 -8.56 -22.86 0.46
CA ALA A 20 -8.95 -21.87 1.46
C ALA A 20 -8.09 -20.64 1.19
N ALA A 21 -8.49 -19.90 0.17
CA ALA A 21 -7.84 -18.72 -0.33
C ALA A 21 -7.57 -17.84 0.86
N ASP A 22 -6.35 -17.32 0.95
CA ASP A 22 -6.07 -16.13 1.72
C ASP A 22 -7.18 -15.13 1.40
N ALA A 23 -8.14 -15.02 2.32
CA ALA A 23 -9.02 -13.89 2.35
C ALA A 23 -8.05 -12.75 2.60
N SER A 24 -7.67 -12.05 1.53
CA SER A 24 -6.78 -10.89 1.58
C SER A 24 -7.15 -10.13 2.85
N PRO A 25 -6.22 -9.96 3.80
CA PRO A 25 -6.58 -9.50 5.13
C PRO A 25 -7.45 -8.28 4.95
N ALA A 26 -8.71 -8.38 5.38
CA ALA A 26 -9.64 -7.27 5.28
C ALA A 26 -8.95 -6.12 6.00
N MET A 27 -8.65 -5.04 5.25
CA MET A 27 -7.97 -3.89 5.82
C MET A 27 -8.77 -3.48 7.06
N PRO A 28 -8.19 -3.56 8.28
CA PRO A 28 -8.95 -3.37 9.50
C PRO A 28 -9.50 -1.94 9.61
N TYR A 29 -9.01 -1.04 8.77
CA TYR A 29 -9.37 0.36 8.69
C TYR A 29 -9.57 0.79 7.25
N ASN A 30 -10.44 1.78 7.06
CA ASN A 30 -10.53 2.51 5.80
C ASN A 30 -9.25 3.34 5.62
N ALA A 31 -8.70 3.34 4.41
CA ALA A 31 -7.55 4.17 4.05
C ALA A 31 -8.00 5.35 3.17
N ILE A 32 -7.46 6.53 3.44
CA ILE A 32 -7.62 7.72 2.59
C ILE A 32 -6.25 8.08 2.03
N LEU A 33 -6.13 8.06 0.71
CA LEU A 33 -4.94 8.55 0.00
C LEU A 33 -5.22 9.97 -0.52
N VAL A 34 -4.38 10.93 -0.12
CA VAL A 34 -4.44 12.32 -0.58
C VAL A 34 -3.19 12.62 -1.40
N GLY A 35 -3.37 13.00 -2.66
CA GLY A 35 -2.29 13.54 -3.49
C GLY A 35 -2.43 15.05 -3.59
N TRP A 36 -1.34 15.77 -3.30
CA TRP A 36 -1.28 17.23 -3.43
C TRP A 36 -0.45 17.58 -4.66
N ASP A 37 -1.14 17.88 -5.76
CA ASP A 37 -0.50 18.23 -7.03
C ASP A 37 0.24 19.58 -6.93
N GLY A 38 1.40 19.68 -7.59
CA GLY A 38 2.26 20.87 -7.59
C GLY A 38 2.92 21.20 -6.23
N ALA A 39 2.82 20.33 -5.23
CA ALA A 39 3.41 20.57 -3.91
C ALA A 39 4.93 20.31 -3.90
N HIS A 40 5.71 21.34 -4.25
CA HIS A 40 7.16 21.23 -4.25
C HIS A 40 7.72 20.96 -2.83
N ARG A 41 8.58 19.94 -2.69
CA ARG A 41 9.12 19.45 -1.41
C ARG A 41 9.66 20.58 -0.54
N ASP A 42 10.50 21.44 -1.10
CA ASP A 42 11.18 22.50 -0.35
C ASP A 42 10.21 23.55 0.18
N HIS A 43 9.16 23.87 -0.59
CA HIS A 43 8.13 24.82 -0.14
C HIS A 43 7.32 24.23 1.01
N VAL A 44 6.92 22.95 0.92
CA VAL A 44 6.21 22.26 1.99
C VAL A 44 7.05 22.22 3.26
N LYS A 45 8.35 21.88 3.16
CA LYS A 45 9.27 21.86 4.30
C LYS A 45 9.47 23.26 4.92
N SER A 46 9.60 24.32 4.10
CA SER A 46 9.69 25.70 4.61
C SER A 46 8.43 26.09 5.38
N LEU A 47 7.25 25.87 4.79
CA LEU A 47 5.98 26.22 5.42
C LEU A 47 5.70 25.40 6.69
N LEU A 48 6.10 24.14 6.74
CA LEU A 48 6.05 23.32 7.96
C LEU A 48 6.93 23.90 9.07
N LYS A 49 8.18 24.28 8.74
CA LYS A 49 9.11 24.91 9.69
C LYS A 49 8.58 26.25 10.21
N GLU A 50 7.91 27.01 9.35
CA GLU A 50 7.28 28.30 9.70
C GLU A 50 5.96 28.15 10.48
N GLY A 51 5.46 26.94 10.71
CA GLY A 51 4.19 26.74 11.43
C GLY A 51 2.94 27.06 10.61
N LYS A 52 3.06 27.17 9.28
CA LYS A 52 1.97 27.59 8.39
C LYS A 52 1.07 26.46 7.90
N LEU A 53 1.41 25.21 8.19
CA LEU A 53 0.65 24.01 7.79
C LEU A 53 0.18 23.20 9.01
N PRO A 54 -0.70 23.76 9.86
CA PRO A 54 -1.03 23.17 11.17
C PRO A 54 -1.66 21.78 11.09
N ASN A 55 -2.44 21.50 10.04
CA ASN A 55 -3.03 20.17 9.83
C ASN A 55 -1.96 19.14 9.41
N LEU A 56 -1.04 19.53 8.53
CA LEU A 56 0.07 18.65 8.14
C LEU A 56 1.02 18.41 9.32
N GLN A 57 1.27 19.41 10.16
CA GLN A 57 2.07 19.25 11.38
C GLN A 57 1.49 18.19 12.32
N LYS A 58 0.15 18.18 12.52
CA LYS A 58 -0.51 17.14 13.32
C LYS A 58 -0.32 15.75 12.71
N LEU A 59 -0.53 15.61 11.39
CA LEU A 59 -0.31 14.34 10.69
C LEU A 59 1.14 13.84 10.82
N VAL A 60 2.12 14.74 10.75
CA VAL A 60 3.54 14.39 10.93
C VAL A 60 3.83 14.00 12.38
N ALA A 61 3.23 14.67 13.36
CA ALA A 61 3.42 14.37 14.78
C ALA A 61 2.79 13.03 15.21
N GLU A 62 1.66 12.66 14.62
CA GLU A 62 0.96 11.39 14.89
C GLU A 62 1.48 10.23 14.02
N GLY A 63 2.17 10.54 12.93
CA GLY A 63 2.59 9.59 11.90
C GLY A 63 4.08 9.68 11.56
N THR A 64 4.38 9.60 10.27
CA THR A 64 5.76 9.64 9.77
C THR A 64 5.83 10.44 8.48
N LEU A 65 6.84 11.30 8.37
CA LEU A 65 7.19 11.99 7.14
C LEU A 65 8.37 11.29 6.48
N VAL A 66 8.19 10.79 5.27
CA VAL A 66 9.22 10.06 4.51
C VAL A 66 9.57 10.84 3.26
N ASP A 67 10.87 11.03 3.02
CA ASP A 67 11.35 11.58 1.77
C ASP A 67 11.40 10.48 0.70
N ILE A 68 10.49 10.54 -0.27
CA ILE A 68 10.42 9.63 -1.43
C ILE A 68 10.83 10.40 -2.68
N ASP A 69 11.84 9.92 -3.40
CA ASP A 69 12.27 10.49 -4.68
C ASP A 69 11.78 9.65 -5.85
N VAL A 70 11.18 10.32 -6.84
CA VAL A 70 10.79 9.70 -8.12
C VAL A 70 11.91 9.99 -9.11
N THR A 71 12.79 9.01 -9.30
CA THR A 71 14.00 9.16 -10.13
C THR A 71 13.81 8.69 -11.59
N SER A 72 12.65 8.12 -11.92
CA SER A 72 12.33 7.59 -13.24
C SER A 72 11.09 8.31 -13.81
N GLY A 73 11.21 8.83 -15.03
CA GLY A 73 10.11 9.50 -15.75
C GLY A 73 10.14 11.03 -15.63
N ALA A 74 9.48 11.70 -16.57
CA ALA A 74 9.19 13.13 -16.46
C ALA A 74 8.09 13.34 -15.39
N THR A 75 8.08 14.51 -14.74
CA THR A 75 7.01 14.90 -13.83
C THR A 75 5.70 15.10 -14.63
N ASP A 76 4.94 14.02 -14.79
CA ASP A 76 3.61 14.01 -15.40
C ASP A 76 2.59 13.50 -14.38
N THR A 77 1.48 14.23 -14.23
CA THR A 77 0.42 13.93 -13.24
C THR A 77 -0.11 12.51 -13.44
N LYS A 78 -0.33 12.07 -14.69
CA LYS A 78 -0.90 10.73 -14.95
C LYS A 78 0.08 9.61 -14.61
N ALA A 79 1.33 9.76 -15.04
CA ALA A 79 2.40 8.82 -14.73
C ALA A 79 2.63 8.69 -13.22
N GLY A 80 2.65 9.81 -12.49
CA GLY A 80 2.84 9.85 -11.04
C GLY A 80 1.75 9.10 -10.27
N TRP A 81 0.47 9.37 -10.58
CA TRP A 81 -0.64 8.65 -9.94
C TRP A 81 -0.65 7.15 -10.25
N THR A 82 -0.29 6.77 -11.48
CA THR A 82 -0.20 5.35 -11.89
C THR A 82 0.84 4.61 -11.06
N GLN A 83 2.02 5.22 -10.86
CA GLN A 83 3.07 4.61 -10.05
C GLN A 83 2.68 4.49 -8.58
N ILE A 84 2.03 5.52 -8.01
CA ILE A 84 1.58 5.50 -6.60
C ILE A 84 0.58 4.37 -6.36
N LEU A 85 -0.38 4.17 -7.25
CA LEU A 85 -1.48 3.21 -7.05
C LEU A 85 -1.11 1.77 -7.41
N THR A 86 -0.15 1.57 -8.32
CA THR A 86 0.22 0.24 -8.82
C THR A 86 1.54 -0.27 -8.26
N GLY A 87 2.41 0.63 -7.80
CA GLY A 87 3.79 0.30 -7.43
C GLY A 87 4.72 0.05 -8.61
N TYR A 88 4.22 0.07 -9.85
CA TYR A 88 5.03 -0.14 -11.07
C TYR A 88 5.48 1.20 -11.66
N ARG A 89 6.68 1.21 -12.24
CA ARG A 89 7.17 2.39 -12.97
C ARG A 89 6.30 2.59 -14.22
N PRO A 90 5.95 3.83 -14.57
CA PRO A 90 5.29 4.12 -15.82
C PRO A 90 6.32 3.88 -16.94
N GLU A 91 6.10 2.85 -17.75
CA GLU A 91 6.92 2.63 -18.94
C GLU A 91 6.62 3.76 -19.95
N VAL A 92 7.67 4.42 -20.41
CA VAL A 92 7.69 5.32 -21.58
C VAL A 92 8.16 4.54 -22.80
#